data_AF-A0A9D2D1K0-F1
#
_entry.id   AF-A0A9D2D1K0-F1
#
_cell.length_a   1.000
_cell.length_b   1.000
_cell.length_c   1.000
_cell.angle_alpha   90.00
_cell.angle_beta   90.00
_cell.angle_gamma   90.00
#
_symmetry.space_group_name_H-M   'P 1'
#
loop_
_entity.id
_entity.type
_entity.pdbx_description
1 polymer ?
#
loop_
_entity_poly.entity_id
_entity_poly.type
_entity_poly.pdbx_seq_one_letter_code
_entity_poly.pdbx_strand_id
1 'polypeptide(L)'
;CTNVSYGGNYIVTASNPEGPWSEPYYIEGADGIDPSLFFDEDGKCYYIGTHPNPEGCKYDGDWYIWIQELDVKTMKLVGEHKNVWNGAMKNIVWPEGPHLYKKGEYYYIMHAEGGTGPDHAVTVCRSKNIWGPYENNFCNPILTHRHLGRDYPVKYVGHADLIETPAGEWYMTMLAVRPKEGYTTMGRETFLAKVVWENDWPVVNPGAGMLTDTVEIELPEWRPETDVNSYTYRTGAKTCVPGSSREYDFTNMKVLGDEFLFLRNPEENMYQLTEKGLNLHFSPVTLKEKASPSYIAIRQQHHRCKVEACLKTDGLTSARRAGIAVVQSDEYQLRVEVGDSKADVILCEKGMDQCVGSAVVEDKEVVLSIAIDELKATVGMKDSKREIILAEDVDIRALSTEVAGGFVGCTAGIYAVAEGEEADGYAMFKSLSYEGREGK
;
A
#
# COMPACT_ATOMS: atom_id res chain seq x y z
N CYS A 1 0.71 -11.18 10.69
CA CYS A 1 1.58 -10.45 9.73
C CYS A 1 2.76 -11.32 9.33
N THR A 2 3.38 -11.05 8.18
CA THR A 2 4.58 -11.77 7.73
C THR A 2 5.73 -10.79 7.52
N ASN A 3 6.87 -11.05 8.16
CA ASN A 3 8.13 -10.41 7.80
C ASN A 3 8.96 -11.41 6.97
N VAL A 4 8.83 -11.31 5.65
CA VAL A 4 9.47 -12.22 4.68
C VAL A 4 11.00 -12.12 4.67
N SER A 5 11.57 -11.03 5.18
CA SER A 5 13.02 -10.83 5.23
C SER A 5 13.64 -11.31 6.54
N TYR A 6 12.87 -11.35 7.63
CA TYR A 6 13.38 -11.67 8.96
C TYR A 6 12.29 -12.15 9.92
N GLY A 7 12.55 -13.17 10.73
CA GLY A 7 11.68 -13.58 11.84
C GLY A 7 10.37 -14.29 11.47
N GLY A 8 9.86 -14.16 10.24
CA GLY A 8 8.70 -14.92 9.77
C GLY A 8 7.36 -14.32 10.20
N ASN A 9 6.39 -15.18 10.51
CA ASN A 9 5.05 -14.76 10.89
C ASN A 9 4.99 -14.29 12.35
N TYR A 10 4.28 -13.19 12.60
CA TYR A 10 4.13 -12.63 13.94
C TYR A 10 2.73 -12.04 14.17
N ILE A 11 2.40 -11.92 15.46
CA ILE A 11 1.14 -11.34 15.97
C ILE A 11 1.49 -10.14 16.85
N VAL A 12 0.69 -9.08 16.76
CA VAL A 12 0.67 -7.96 17.71
C VAL A 12 -0.74 -7.80 18.24
N THR A 13 -0.88 -7.25 19.46
CA THR A 13 -2.18 -7.08 20.11
C THR A 13 -2.36 -5.65 20.62
N ALA A 14 -3.60 -5.17 20.64
CA ALA A 14 -3.97 -3.90 21.25
C ALA A 14 -5.40 -3.98 21.79
N SER A 15 -5.69 -3.20 22.84
CA SER A 15 -7.06 -3.04 23.35
C SER A 15 -7.83 -1.92 22.64
N ASN A 16 -7.10 -0.95 22.05
CA ASN A 16 -7.60 0.07 21.14
C ASN A 16 -6.85 -0.10 19.81
N PRO A 17 -7.52 -0.17 18.65
CA PRO A 17 -6.86 -0.23 17.34
C PRO A 17 -5.90 0.95 17.04
N GLU A 18 -6.08 2.11 17.68
CA GLU A 18 -5.11 3.23 17.61
C GLU A 18 -3.78 2.92 18.32
N GLY A 19 -3.76 1.91 19.18
CA GLY A 19 -2.61 1.50 19.96
C GLY A 19 -2.59 2.04 21.40
N PRO A 20 -1.44 1.88 22.08
CA PRO A 20 -0.23 1.23 21.58
C PRO A 20 -0.45 -0.26 21.30
N TRP A 21 0.17 -0.74 20.23
CA TRP A 21 0.27 -2.17 19.94
C TRP A 21 1.41 -2.79 20.77
N SER A 22 1.29 -4.07 21.09
CA SER A 22 2.33 -4.82 21.79
C SER A 22 3.60 -4.97 20.94
N GLU A 23 4.70 -5.33 21.58
CA GLU A 23 5.84 -5.96 20.89
C GLU A 23 5.37 -7.20 20.11
N PRO A 24 6.05 -7.54 18.98
CA PRO A 24 5.65 -8.66 18.14
C PRO A 24 5.92 -10.02 18.81
N TYR A 25 4.90 -10.86 18.82
CA TYR A 25 5.01 -12.29 19.11
C TYR A 25 5.34 -13.04 17.83
N TYR A 26 6.62 -13.32 17.59
CA TYR A 26 7.03 -14.18 16.48
C TYR A 26 6.60 -15.62 16.74
N ILE A 27 5.92 -16.22 15.77
CA ILE A 27 5.30 -17.53 15.90
C ILE A 27 6.25 -18.60 15.35
N GLU A 28 6.96 -19.27 16.26
CA GLU A 28 7.87 -20.36 15.91
C GLU A 28 7.12 -21.51 15.22
N GLY A 29 7.66 -21.99 14.10
CA GLY A 29 7.05 -23.05 13.28
C GLY A 29 5.92 -22.59 12.34
N ALA A 30 5.59 -21.29 12.32
CA ALA A 30 4.66 -20.73 11.36
C ALA A 30 5.36 -20.40 10.02
N ASP A 31 5.56 -21.42 9.19
CA ASP A 31 6.17 -21.27 7.87
C ASP A 31 5.25 -20.54 6.87
N GLY A 32 5.85 -20.08 5.77
CA GLY A 32 5.18 -19.43 4.63
C GLY A 32 4.61 -18.04 4.89
N ILE A 33 3.56 -17.67 4.16
CA ILE A 33 3.00 -16.31 4.12
C ILE A 33 1.48 -16.31 4.39
N ASP A 34 0.93 -15.10 4.47
CA ASP A 34 -0.50 -14.82 4.62
C ASP A 34 -1.16 -15.52 5.82
N PRO A 35 -0.65 -15.31 7.05
CA PRO A 35 -1.25 -15.83 8.25
C PRO A 35 -2.59 -15.14 8.53
N SER A 36 -3.61 -15.93 8.83
CA SER A 36 -4.89 -15.48 9.37
C SER A 36 -5.21 -16.22 10.67
N LEU A 37 -6.02 -15.59 11.52
CA LEU A 37 -6.53 -16.16 12.75
C LEU A 37 -8.03 -16.38 12.64
N PHE A 38 -8.51 -17.48 13.22
CA PHE A 38 -9.93 -17.79 13.33
C PHE A 38 -10.27 -18.20 14.76
N PHE A 39 -11.18 -17.46 15.37
CA PHE A 39 -11.66 -17.71 16.73
C PHE A 39 -12.99 -18.45 16.64
N ASP A 40 -13.01 -19.72 17.03
CA ASP A 40 -14.20 -20.56 16.92
C ASP A 40 -15.05 -20.48 18.20
N GLU A 41 -16.32 -20.86 18.07
CA GLU A 41 -17.31 -20.96 19.13
C GLU A 41 -16.96 -22.06 20.15
N ASP A 42 -16.03 -22.98 19.82
CA ASP A 42 -15.52 -23.98 20.75
C ASP A 42 -14.51 -23.41 21.77
N GLY A 43 -14.19 -22.12 21.66
CA GLY A 43 -13.28 -21.39 22.54
C GLY A 43 -11.81 -21.47 22.13
N LYS A 44 -11.49 -22.08 20.97
CA LYS A 44 -10.13 -22.16 20.43
C LYS A 44 -9.86 -21.09 19.39
N CYS A 45 -8.57 -20.80 19.23
CA CYS A 45 -8.06 -20.03 18.11
C CYS A 45 -7.29 -20.94 17.17
N TYR A 46 -7.50 -20.76 15.88
CA TYR A 46 -6.82 -21.49 14.82
C TYR A 46 -5.97 -20.53 14.01
N TYR A 47 -4.71 -20.88 13.84
CA TYR A 47 -3.84 -20.31 12.83
C TYR A 47 -4.12 -21.01 11.50
N ILE A 48 -4.30 -20.23 10.45
CA ILE A 48 -4.30 -20.71 9.07
C ILE A 48 -3.28 -19.89 8.28
N GLY A 49 -2.51 -20.55 7.43
CA GLY A 49 -1.53 -19.90 6.59
C GLY A 49 -1.13 -20.80 5.43
N THR A 50 -0.10 -20.39 4.73
CA THR A 50 0.41 -21.12 3.57
C THR A 50 1.80 -21.68 3.85
N HIS A 51 2.25 -22.66 3.07
CA HIS A 51 3.65 -23.10 3.04
C HIS A 51 3.94 -23.87 1.74
N PRO A 52 5.22 -24.01 1.34
CA PRO A 52 5.60 -24.82 0.18
C PRO A 52 5.11 -26.26 0.30
N ASN A 53 4.82 -26.90 -0.84
CA ASN A 53 4.40 -28.30 -0.85
C ASN A 53 5.38 -29.21 -0.07
N PRO A 54 4.92 -29.91 0.98
CA PRO A 54 5.78 -30.71 1.85
C PRO A 54 6.38 -31.94 1.15
N GLU A 55 5.81 -32.38 0.02
CA GLU A 55 6.37 -33.43 -0.83
C GLU A 55 7.44 -32.89 -1.81
N GLY A 56 7.72 -31.58 -1.77
CA GLY A 56 8.57 -30.86 -2.71
C GLY A 56 7.76 -30.17 -3.80
N CYS A 57 8.06 -28.89 -4.04
CA CYS A 57 7.37 -28.09 -5.05
C CYS A 57 7.64 -28.63 -6.46
N LYS A 58 6.55 -28.89 -7.21
CA LYS A 58 6.58 -29.39 -8.60
C LYS A 58 6.64 -28.26 -9.63
N TYR A 59 6.25 -27.06 -9.23
CA TYR A 59 6.26 -25.84 -10.01
C TYR A 59 6.34 -24.63 -9.07
N ASP A 60 6.64 -23.45 -9.61
CA ASP A 60 6.72 -22.22 -8.81
C ASP A 60 5.34 -21.85 -8.25
N GLY A 61 5.26 -21.63 -6.94
CA GLY A 61 3.99 -21.45 -6.24
C GLY A 61 3.18 -22.73 -5.97
N ASP A 62 3.77 -23.94 -6.07
CA ASP A 62 3.16 -25.20 -5.59
C ASP A 62 3.13 -25.24 -4.05
N TRP A 63 2.07 -24.68 -3.47
CA TRP A 63 1.93 -24.43 -2.04
C TRP A 63 0.66 -25.09 -1.48
N TYR A 64 0.65 -25.31 -0.17
CA TYR A 64 -0.49 -25.80 0.60
C TYR A 64 -0.98 -24.74 1.58
N ILE A 65 -2.27 -24.80 1.87
CA ILE A 65 -2.90 -24.14 3.02
C ILE A 65 -2.97 -25.16 4.16
N TRP A 66 -2.55 -24.71 5.34
CA TRP A 66 -2.46 -25.52 6.54
C TRP A 66 -3.10 -24.83 7.74
N ILE A 67 -3.59 -25.64 8.68
CA ILE A 67 -4.25 -25.18 9.91
C ILE A 67 -3.53 -25.79 11.12
N GLN A 68 -3.41 -25.02 12.19
CA GLN A 68 -2.98 -25.51 13.51
C GLN A 68 -3.65 -24.69 14.62
N GLU A 69 -3.82 -25.27 15.80
CA GLU A 69 -4.33 -24.54 16.97
C GLU A 69 -3.28 -23.52 17.45
N LEU A 70 -3.73 -22.34 17.85
CA LEU A 70 -2.92 -21.29 18.46
C LEU A 70 -3.40 -21.05 19.90
N ASP A 71 -2.50 -21.20 20.88
CA ASP A 71 -2.78 -20.76 22.24
C ASP A 71 -2.56 -19.24 22.36
N VAL A 72 -3.66 -18.49 22.42
CA VAL A 72 -3.66 -17.03 22.51
C VAL A 72 -3.09 -16.47 23.83
N LYS A 73 -2.91 -17.31 24.86
CA LYS A 73 -2.26 -16.87 26.12
C LYS A 73 -0.76 -16.89 26.01
N THR A 74 -0.21 -17.86 25.28
CA THR A 74 1.23 -18.03 25.10
C THR A 74 1.74 -17.55 23.74
N MET A 75 0.82 -17.26 22.81
CA MET A 75 1.08 -16.94 21.40
C MET A 75 1.94 -18.01 20.71
N LYS A 76 1.60 -19.29 20.95
CA LYS A 76 2.31 -20.45 20.40
C LYS A 76 1.38 -21.38 19.67
N LEU A 77 1.90 -21.99 18.61
CA LEU A 77 1.23 -23.10 17.93
C LEU A 77 1.20 -24.33 18.85
N VAL A 78 0.09 -25.05 18.84
CA VAL A 78 -0.15 -26.21 19.71
C VAL A 78 -0.62 -27.41 18.88
N GLY A 79 -0.14 -28.60 19.25
CA GLY A 79 -0.47 -29.84 18.56
C GLY A 79 0.24 -29.95 17.21
N GLU A 80 -0.29 -30.78 16.31
CA GLU A 80 0.23 -30.96 14.96
C GLU A 80 -0.54 -30.07 13.98
N HIS A 81 0.16 -29.51 12.99
CA HIS A 81 -0.51 -28.86 11.87
C HIS A 81 -1.13 -29.88 10.92
N LYS A 82 -2.10 -29.44 10.10
CA LYS A 82 -2.67 -30.25 9.03
C LYS A 82 -2.74 -29.46 7.72
N ASN A 83 -2.23 -30.07 6.66
CA ASN A 83 -2.42 -29.60 5.29
C ASN A 83 -3.84 -29.93 4.85
N VAL A 84 -4.63 -28.92 4.54
CA VAL A 84 -6.08 -29.06 4.33
C VAL A 84 -6.53 -28.72 2.91
N TRP A 85 -5.75 -27.92 2.19
CA TRP A 85 -6.12 -27.46 0.84
C TRP A 85 -4.89 -27.10 0.01
N ASN A 86 -4.95 -27.25 -1.31
CA ASN A 86 -3.88 -26.90 -2.25
C ASN A 86 -4.39 -26.19 -3.51
N GLY A 87 -5.50 -25.47 -3.38
CA GLY A 87 -6.12 -24.71 -4.47
C GLY A 87 -7.35 -25.39 -5.07
N ALA A 88 -8.24 -24.58 -5.64
CA ALA A 88 -9.47 -25.04 -6.29
C ALA A 88 -9.19 -25.55 -7.71
N MET A 89 -8.24 -24.92 -8.40
CA MET A 89 -7.79 -25.33 -9.72
C MET A 89 -6.65 -26.36 -9.63
N LYS A 90 -6.63 -27.31 -10.58
CA LYS A 90 -5.58 -28.32 -10.63
C LYS A 90 -4.24 -27.71 -11.02
N ASN A 91 -3.19 -27.99 -10.25
CA ASN A 91 -1.84 -27.48 -10.45
C ASN A 91 -1.77 -25.94 -10.46
N ILE A 92 -2.62 -25.29 -9.66
CA ILE A 92 -2.63 -23.84 -9.55
C ILE A 92 -1.43 -23.34 -8.75
N VAL A 93 -0.96 -22.15 -9.09
CA VAL A 93 0.12 -21.46 -8.40
C VAL A 93 -0.44 -20.56 -7.31
N TRP A 94 0.31 -20.42 -6.22
CA TRP A 94 0.08 -19.46 -5.13
C TRP A 94 -1.35 -19.52 -4.55
N PRO A 95 -1.83 -20.66 -4.03
CA PRO A 95 -2.96 -20.65 -3.11
C PRO A 95 -2.56 -19.85 -1.85
N GLU A 96 -3.02 -18.60 -1.78
CA GLU A 96 -2.57 -17.57 -0.83
C GLU A 96 -3.75 -16.83 -0.18
N GLY A 97 -3.49 -15.92 0.76
CA GLY A 97 -4.53 -15.18 1.49
C GLY A 97 -5.64 -16.03 2.12
N PRO A 98 -5.36 -17.15 2.82
CA PRO A 98 -6.44 -18.01 3.34
C PRO A 98 -7.10 -17.40 4.59
N HIS A 99 -8.42 -17.34 4.58
CA HIS A 99 -9.24 -16.96 5.71
C HIS A 99 -10.27 -18.04 6.04
N LEU A 100 -10.40 -18.34 7.33
CA LEU A 100 -11.38 -19.30 7.86
C LEU A 100 -12.62 -18.58 8.35
N TYR A 101 -13.78 -19.13 7.99
CA TYR A 101 -15.09 -18.69 8.49
C TYR A 101 -15.91 -19.90 8.92
N LYS A 102 -16.83 -19.70 9.85
CA LYS A 102 -17.84 -20.70 10.19
C LYS A 102 -19.22 -20.12 9.96
N LYS A 103 -20.03 -20.82 9.16
CA LYS A 103 -21.41 -20.42 8.87
C LYS A 103 -22.30 -21.65 8.73
N GLY A 104 -23.32 -21.73 9.58
CA GLY A 104 -24.16 -22.92 9.69
C GLY A 104 -23.33 -24.13 10.13
N GLU A 105 -23.43 -25.24 9.41
CA GLU A 105 -22.69 -26.48 9.72
C GLU A 105 -21.29 -26.54 9.10
N TYR A 106 -20.85 -25.49 8.40
CA TYR A 106 -19.65 -25.51 7.57
C TYR A 106 -18.58 -24.53 8.06
N TYR A 107 -17.34 -25.01 8.00
CA TYR A 107 -16.12 -24.20 7.94
C TYR A 107 -15.82 -23.91 6.47
N TYR A 108 -15.54 -22.65 6.14
CA TYR A 108 -15.14 -22.20 4.81
C TYR A 108 -13.69 -21.74 4.85
N ILE A 109 -12.92 -22.11 3.82
CA ILE A 109 -11.65 -21.45 3.51
C ILE A 109 -11.91 -20.62 2.26
N MET A 110 -11.93 -19.30 2.41
CA MET A 110 -11.79 -18.40 1.27
C MET A 110 -10.30 -18.12 1.09
N HIS A 111 -9.82 -18.17 -0.15
CA HIS A 111 -8.42 -17.90 -0.45
C HIS A 111 -8.28 -17.28 -1.84
N ALA A 112 -7.09 -16.76 -2.13
CA ALA A 112 -6.68 -16.36 -3.46
C ALA A 112 -5.90 -17.46 -4.17
N GLU A 113 -5.91 -17.48 -5.49
CA GLU A 113 -5.02 -18.33 -6.29
C GLU A 113 -4.68 -17.68 -7.64
N GLY A 114 -3.63 -18.16 -8.31
CA GLY A 114 -3.12 -17.60 -9.57
C GLY A 114 -2.08 -16.47 -9.39
N GLY A 115 -1.68 -16.20 -8.15
CA GLY A 115 -0.81 -15.07 -7.78
C GLY A 115 -1.53 -13.72 -7.90
N THR A 116 -0.84 -12.63 -7.58
CA THR A 116 -1.42 -11.28 -7.49
C THR A 116 -1.48 -10.51 -8.84
N GLY A 117 -1.40 -11.24 -9.97
CA GLY A 117 -1.28 -10.70 -11.33
C GLY A 117 -2.46 -11.02 -12.26
N PRO A 118 -2.24 -11.20 -13.57
CA PRO A 118 -3.30 -11.45 -14.55
C PRO A 118 -4.25 -12.61 -14.23
N ASP A 119 -3.76 -13.63 -13.55
CA ASP A 119 -4.52 -14.84 -13.22
C ASP A 119 -5.20 -14.80 -11.85
N HIS A 120 -5.10 -13.68 -11.11
CA HIS A 120 -5.60 -13.55 -9.75
C HIS A 120 -7.11 -13.80 -9.66
N ALA A 121 -7.50 -14.54 -8.63
CA ALA A 121 -8.89 -14.86 -8.35
C ALA A 121 -9.13 -15.15 -6.88
N VAL A 122 -10.39 -15.03 -6.46
CA VAL A 122 -10.90 -15.50 -5.17
C VAL A 122 -11.62 -16.82 -5.36
N THR A 123 -11.31 -17.78 -4.51
CA THR A 123 -11.91 -19.12 -4.48
C THR A 123 -12.35 -19.48 -3.07
N VAL A 124 -13.29 -20.41 -2.96
CA VAL A 124 -13.81 -20.89 -1.67
C VAL A 124 -14.01 -22.40 -1.67
N CYS A 125 -13.66 -23.05 -0.57
CA CYS A 125 -14.00 -24.45 -0.29
C CYS A 125 -14.61 -24.55 1.11
N ARG A 126 -15.29 -25.67 1.43
CA ARG A 126 -15.93 -25.85 2.75
C ARG A 126 -15.82 -27.26 3.30
N SER A 127 -16.00 -27.43 4.59
CA SER A 127 -16.01 -28.73 5.28
C SER A 127 -16.90 -28.66 6.52
N LYS A 128 -17.52 -29.78 6.91
CA LYS A 128 -18.18 -29.87 8.23
C LYS A 128 -17.21 -30.09 9.40
N ASN A 129 -15.92 -30.24 9.10
CA ASN A 129 -14.84 -30.43 10.05
C ASN A 129 -13.71 -29.46 9.69
N ILE A 130 -13.25 -28.64 10.64
CA ILE A 130 -12.16 -27.69 10.42
C ILE A 130 -10.89 -28.34 9.85
N TRP A 131 -10.66 -29.62 10.18
CA TRP A 131 -9.54 -30.41 9.68
C TRP A 131 -9.78 -31.02 8.28
N GLY A 132 -10.89 -30.69 7.62
CA GLY A 132 -11.28 -31.25 6.33
C GLY A 132 -11.83 -32.69 6.39
N PRO A 133 -11.93 -33.37 5.23
CA PRO A 133 -11.56 -32.86 3.91
C PRO A 133 -12.47 -31.71 3.46
N TYR A 134 -11.89 -30.70 2.82
CA TYR A 134 -12.66 -29.61 2.22
C TYR A 134 -13.16 -30.00 0.84
N GLU A 135 -14.44 -29.72 0.55
CA GLU A 135 -15.04 -29.84 -0.78
C GLU A 135 -14.91 -28.52 -1.54
N ASN A 136 -14.58 -28.63 -2.82
CA ASN A 136 -14.47 -27.47 -3.72
C ASN A 136 -15.86 -26.87 -3.99
N ASN A 137 -15.94 -25.54 -4.13
CA ASN A 137 -17.11 -24.93 -4.76
C ASN A 137 -17.08 -25.18 -6.27
N PHE A 138 -18.11 -25.82 -6.82
CA PHE A 138 -18.24 -26.04 -8.26
C PHE A 138 -18.28 -24.73 -9.08
N CYS A 139 -18.65 -23.62 -8.45
CA CYS A 139 -18.69 -22.31 -9.08
C CYS A 139 -17.38 -21.52 -8.96
N ASN A 140 -16.31 -22.11 -8.43
CA ASN A 140 -15.02 -21.42 -8.36
C ASN A 140 -14.47 -21.05 -9.74
N PRO A 141 -13.79 -19.89 -9.88
CA PRO A 141 -13.61 -18.86 -8.86
C PRO A 141 -14.89 -18.04 -8.60
N ILE A 142 -15.12 -17.64 -7.34
CA ILE A 142 -16.28 -16.81 -6.96
C ILE A 142 -16.13 -15.35 -7.38
N LEU A 143 -14.89 -14.87 -7.60
CA LEU A 143 -14.60 -13.55 -8.15
C LEU A 143 -13.28 -13.57 -8.90
N THR A 144 -13.26 -13.06 -10.13
CA THR A 144 -12.04 -12.78 -10.89
C THR A 144 -12.35 -11.81 -12.02
N HIS A 145 -11.41 -10.94 -12.36
CA HIS A 145 -11.51 -10.07 -13.54
C HIS A 145 -10.69 -10.58 -14.73
N ARG A 146 -10.03 -11.73 -14.63
CA ARG A 146 -9.19 -12.27 -15.72
C ARG A 146 -9.98 -12.55 -17.01
N HIS A 147 -11.29 -12.72 -16.92
CA HIS A 147 -12.18 -12.96 -18.05
C HIS A 147 -12.70 -11.68 -18.74
N LEU A 148 -12.51 -10.50 -18.15
CA LEU A 148 -13.06 -9.23 -18.66
C LEU A 148 -12.19 -8.60 -19.77
N GLY A 149 -11.03 -9.19 -20.06
CA GLY A 149 -10.13 -8.75 -21.12
C GLY A 149 -9.13 -7.67 -20.69
N ARG A 150 -8.17 -7.39 -21.57
CA ARG A 150 -7.03 -6.51 -21.27
C ARG A 150 -7.40 -5.04 -21.19
N ASP A 151 -8.56 -4.62 -21.68
CA ASP A 151 -8.96 -3.22 -21.72
C ASP A 151 -9.92 -2.85 -20.57
N TYR A 152 -10.31 -3.82 -19.73
CA TYR A 152 -11.14 -3.55 -18.57
C TYR A 152 -10.35 -2.74 -17.51
N PRO A 153 -10.93 -1.67 -16.91
CA PRO A 153 -10.19 -0.70 -16.12
C PRO A 153 -9.72 -1.20 -14.75
N VAL A 154 -10.39 -2.20 -14.17
CA VAL A 154 -10.03 -2.80 -12.86
C VAL A 154 -9.55 -4.23 -13.07
N LYS A 155 -8.32 -4.56 -12.67
CA LYS A 155 -7.70 -5.87 -12.94
C LYS A 155 -7.12 -6.50 -11.68
N TYR A 156 -6.73 -7.77 -11.82
CA TYR A 156 -6.01 -8.55 -10.81
C TYR A 156 -6.76 -8.62 -9.47
N VAL A 157 -8.09 -8.72 -9.56
CA VAL A 157 -8.98 -8.81 -8.40
C VAL A 157 -8.75 -10.13 -7.66
N GLY A 158 -8.47 -10.05 -6.36
CA GLY A 158 -8.29 -11.23 -5.51
C GLY A 158 -7.92 -10.86 -4.08
N HIS A 159 -7.41 -11.84 -3.31
CA HIS A 159 -6.99 -11.67 -1.91
C HIS A 159 -8.06 -10.96 -1.05
N ALA A 160 -9.20 -11.64 -0.91
CA ALA A 160 -10.39 -11.08 -0.29
C ALA A 160 -10.57 -11.50 1.16
N ASP A 161 -11.32 -10.70 1.93
CA ASP A 161 -11.77 -11.00 3.28
C ASP A 161 -13.26 -10.64 3.43
N LEU A 162 -14.05 -11.55 4.01
CA LEU A 162 -15.50 -11.43 4.20
C LEU A 162 -15.81 -10.73 5.53
N ILE A 163 -16.86 -9.91 5.50
CA ILE A 163 -17.42 -9.27 6.69
C ILE A 163 -18.95 -9.36 6.69
N GLU A 164 -19.50 -9.69 7.85
CA GLU A 164 -20.93 -9.62 8.13
C GLU A 164 -21.22 -8.36 8.94
N THR A 165 -22.19 -7.56 8.49
CA THR A 165 -22.64 -6.38 9.22
C THR A 165 -23.55 -6.77 10.39
N PRO A 166 -23.80 -5.85 11.35
CA PRO A 166 -24.78 -6.11 12.42
C PRO A 166 -26.21 -6.37 11.95
N ALA A 167 -26.56 -5.99 10.71
CA ALA A 167 -27.87 -6.27 10.12
C ALA A 167 -27.91 -7.58 9.30
N GLY A 168 -26.79 -8.32 9.24
CA GLY A 168 -26.69 -9.65 8.64
C GLY A 168 -26.38 -9.65 7.15
N GLU A 169 -26.09 -8.49 6.55
CA GLU A 169 -25.59 -8.38 5.19
C GLU A 169 -24.12 -8.76 5.12
N TRP A 170 -23.74 -9.40 4.02
CA TRP A 170 -22.36 -9.80 3.78
C TRP A 170 -21.72 -8.92 2.71
N TYR A 171 -20.47 -8.56 2.98
CA TYR A 171 -19.60 -7.89 2.01
C TYR A 171 -18.26 -8.60 2.00
N MET A 172 -17.48 -8.35 0.97
CA MET A 172 -16.08 -8.73 0.92
C MET A 172 -15.25 -7.52 0.53
N THR A 173 -14.14 -7.31 1.23
CA THR A 173 -13.06 -6.44 0.77
C THR A 173 -12.06 -7.25 -0.03
N MET A 174 -11.38 -6.62 -0.98
CA MET A 174 -10.36 -7.30 -1.79
C MET A 174 -9.38 -6.29 -2.37
N LEU A 175 -8.25 -6.79 -2.86
CA LEU A 175 -7.34 -5.96 -3.65
C LEU A 175 -7.69 -6.03 -5.14
N ALA A 176 -7.39 -4.95 -5.86
CA ALA A 176 -7.29 -4.93 -7.32
C ALA A 176 -6.36 -3.80 -7.77
N VAL A 177 -6.15 -3.64 -9.08
CA VAL A 177 -5.36 -2.53 -9.65
C VAL A 177 -6.15 -1.78 -10.72
N ARG A 178 -5.85 -0.50 -10.90
CA ARG A 178 -6.35 0.33 -12.02
C ARG A 178 -5.21 0.69 -12.97
N PRO A 179 -4.79 -0.16 -13.92
CA PRO A 179 -3.67 0.15 -14.78
C PRO A 179 -4.05 1.14 -15.89
N LYS A 180 -3.12 2.01 -16.28
CA LYS A 180 -3.20 2.84 -17.49
C LYS A 180 -2.30 2.25 -18.55
N GLU A 181 -2.83 1.98 -19.74
CA GLU A 181 -2.10 1.30 -20.82
C GLU A 181 -1.37 0.01 -20.39
N GLY A 182 -1.85 -0.67 -19.34
CA GLY A 182 -1.20 -1.85 -18.77
C GLY A 182 -0.14 -1.59 -17.70
N TYR A 183 0.03 -0.35 -17.26
CA TYR A 183 1.01 0.07 -16.25
C TYR A 183 0.32 0.60 -14.98
N THR A 184 0.79 0.14 -13.82
CA THR A 184 0.22 0.41 -12.49
C THR A 184 1.20 1.22 -11.65
N THR A 185 0.94 2.51 -11.45
CA THR A 185 1.78 3.38 -10.59
C THR A 185 1.25 3.52 -9.17
N MET A 186 -0.03 3.31 -8.91
CA MET A 186 -0.64 3.48 -7.57
C MET A 186 -0.53 2.23 -6.69
N GLY A 187 -0.05 1.11 -7.25
CA GLY A 187 -0.03 -0.18 -6.57
C GLY A 187 -1.42 -0.83 -6.52
N ARG A 188 -1.56 -1.80 -5.60
CA ARG A 188 -2.83 -2.50 -5.34
C ARG A 188 -3.70 -1.67 -4.40
N GLU A 189 -4.97 -1.54 -4.75
CA GLU A 189 -5.96 -0.70 -4.08
C GLU A 189 -7.07 -1.59 -3.49
N THR A 190 -7.78 -1.09 -2.48
CA THR A 190 -8.87 -1.84 -1.82
C THR A 190 -10.21 -1.55 -2.48
N PHE A 191 -10.96 -2.61 -2.77
CA PHE A 191 -12.31 -2.58 -3.31
C PHE A 191 -13.28 -3.28 -2.34
N LEU A 192 -14.57 -3.09 -2.59
CA LEU A 192 -15.66 -3.71 -1.84
C LEU A 192 -16.63 -4.38 -2.82
N ALA A 193 -17.25 -5.49 -2.42
CA ALA A 193 -18.37 -6.12 -3.14
C ALA A 193 -19.43 -6.62 -2.18
N LYS A 194 -20.70 -6.62 -2.61
CA LYS A 194 -21.81 -7.24 -1.87
C LYS A 194 -21.73 -8.76 -2.05
N VAL A 195 -22.03 -9.49 -0.99
CA VAL A 195 -22.08 -10.95 -0.98
C VAL A 195 -23.44 -11.39 -0.50
N VAL A 196 -24.04 -12.37 -1.18
CA VAL A 196 -25.19 -13.10 -0.68
C VAL A 196 -24.84 -14.58 -0.58
N TRP A 197 -25.64 -15.33 0.17
CA TRP A 197 -25.45 -16.76 0.34
C TRP A 197 -26.57 -17.53 -0.35
N GLU A 198 -26.22 -18.37 -1.31
CA GLU A 198 -27.15 -19.23 -2.03
C GLU A 198 -26.68 -20.68 -1.95
N ASN A 199 -27.57 -21.57 -1.50
CA ASN A 199 -27.26 -23.00 -1.31
C ASN A 199 -25.97 -23.22 -0.49
N ASP A 200 -25.81 -22.40 0.57
CA ASP A 200 -24.64 -22.41 1.46
C ASP A 200 -23.30 -22.09 0.75
N TRP A 201 -23.33 -21.28 -0.32
CA TRP A 201 -22.13 -20.73 -0.97
C TRP A 201 -22.22 -19.21 -1.14
N PRO A 202 -21.10 -18.47 -1.03
CA PRO A 202 -21.08 -17.05 -1.28
C PRO A 202 -21.18 -16.77 -2.78
N VAL A 203 -22.03 -15.81 -3.12
CA VAL A 203 -22.21 -15.27 -4.48
C VAL A 203 -21.87 -13.78 -4.43
N VAL A 204 -20.84 -13.39 -5.19
CA VAL A 204 -20.32 -12.03 -5.22
C VAL A 204 -21.05 -11.20 -6.25
N ASN A 205 -21.54 -10.02 -5.86
CA ASN A 205 -22.32 -9.09 -6.67
C ASN A 205 -23.35 -9.81 -7.57
N PRO A 206 -24.41 -10.40 -6.98
CA PRO A 206 -25.40 -11.20 -7.71
C PRO A 206 -25.94 -10.49 -8.96
N GLY A 207 -25.99 -11.22 -10.08
CA GLY A 207 -26.40 -10.69 -11.38
C GLY A 207 -25.27 -10.01 -12.17
N ALA A 208 -24.20 -9.55 -11.52
CA ALA A 208 -23.03 -8.96 -12.18
C ALA A 208 -21.82 -9.91 -12.22
N GLY A 209 -21.50 -10.57 -11.10
CA GLY A 209 -20.35 -11.50 -10.99
C GLY A 209 -18.97 -10.84 -11.13
N MET A 210 -18.89 -9.52 -10.98
CA MET A 210 -17.68 -8.70 -11.05
C MET A 210 -17.81 -7.46 -10.16
N LEU A 211 -16.72 -6.73 -9.91
CA LEU A 211 -16.79 -5.45 -9.20
C LEU A 211 -17.61 -4.44 -10.00
N THR A 212 -18.44 -3.68 -9.29
CA THR A 212 -19.31 -2.63 -9.83
C THR A 212 -18.77 -1.27 -9.45
N ASP A 213 -19.10 -0.24 -10.24
CA ASP A 213 -18.66 1.15 -9.96
C ASP A 213 -19.19 1.69 -8.62
N THR A 214 -20.35 1.17 -8.18
CA THR A 214 -20.99 1.50 -6.92
C THR A 214 -21.39 0.24 -6.18
N VAL A 215 -21.24 0.25 -4.86
CA VAL A 215 -21.76 -0.79 -3.97
C VAL A 215 -22.73 -0.12 -3.01
N GLU A 216 -23.97 -0.60 -2.98
CA GLU A 216 -24.94 -0.17 -1.97
C GLU A 216 -24.59 -0.84 -0.65
N ILE A 217 -24.35 -0.02 0.37
CA ILE A 217 -24.09 -0.46 1.74
C ILE A 217 -25.27 -0.05 2.60
N GLU A 218 -25.93 -1.03 3.20
CA GLU A 218 -27.08 -0.86 4.09
C GLU A 218 -26.65 -0.44 5.51
N LEU A 219 -25.77 0.55 5.60
CA LEU A 219 -25.32 1.16 6.86
C LEU A 219 -25.70 2.65 6.89
N PRO A 220 -25.85 3.25 8.10
CA PRO A 220 -26.06 4.69 8.22
C PRO A 220 -24.97 5.47 7.49
N GLU A 221 -25.38 6.55 6.80
CA GLU A 221 -24.43 7.45 6.13
C GLU A 221 -23.42 7.99 7.15
N TRP A 222 -22.13 7.74 6.91
CA TRP A 222 -21.04 8.27 7.72
C TRP A 222 -20.36 9.43 7.00
N ARG A 223 -20.31 10.59 7.68
CA ARG A 223 -19.71 11.83 7.18
C ARG A 223 -18.48 12.20 8.01
N PRO A 224 -17.28 11.76 7.61
CA PRO A 224 -16.07 11.93 8.43
C PRO A 224 -15.79 13.41 8.73
N GLU A 225 -16.14 14.34 7.85
CA GLU A 225 -15.94 15.78 8.02
C GLU A 225 -16.75 16.40 9.17
N THR A 226 -17.84 15.74 9.58
CA THR A 226 -18.70 16.18 10.69
C THR A 226 -18.45 15.40 11.99
N ASP A 227 -17.71 14.31 11.91
CA ASP A 227 -17.42 13.43 13.03
C ASP A 227 -16.11 13.86 13.70
N VAL A 228 -16.24 14.55 14.84
CA VAL A 228 -15.12 14.99 15.69
C VAL A 228 -14.26 13.82 16.19
N ASN A 229 -14.84 12.62 16.26
CA ASN A 229 -14.15 11.41 16.67
C ASN A 229 -13.64 10.60 15.47
N SER A 230 -13.88 11.04 14.24
CA SER A 230 -13.30 10.38 13.06
C SER A 230 -11.78 10.51 13.09
N TYR A 231 -11.12 9.38 12.86
CA TYR A 231 -9.68 9.22 12.80
C TYR A 231 -9.13 9.39 11.38
N THR A 232 -9.90 10.01 10.49
CA THR A 232 -9.31 10.44 9.21
C THR A 232 -8.43 11.68 9.44
N TYR A 233 -7.60 12.01 8.45
CA TYR A 233 -6.57 13.06 8.54
C TYR A 233 -7.07 14.36 9.19
N ARG A 234 -6.28 14.95 10.11
CA ARG A 234 -6.52 16.27 10.72
C ARG A 234 -5.51 17.31 10.22
N THR A 235 -5.92 18.14 9.26
CA THR A 235 -5.25 19.39 8.87
C THR A 235 -5.97 20.55 9.54
N GLY A 236 -5.27 21.37 10.33
CA GLY A 236 -5.87 22.56 10.95
C GLY A 236 -7.13 22.27 11.78
N ALA A 237 -7.19 21.10 12.44
CA ALA A 237 -8.36 20.58 13.16
C ALA A 237 -9.61 20.25 12.32
N LYS A 238 -9.48 20.07 10.99
CA LYS A 238 -10.53 19.55 10.12
C LYS A 238 -10.21 18.15 9.65
N THR A 239 -11.21 17.30 9.74
CA THR A 239 -11.20 15.93 9.26
C THR A 239 -11.37 15.91 7.74
N CYS A 240 -10.42 15.33 6.99
CA CYS A 240 -10.49 15.23 5.53
C CYS A 240 -10.87 13.83 5.06
N VAL A 241 -11.77 13.75 4.07
CA VAL A 241 -12.18 12.50 3.43
C VAL A 241 -10.94 11.79 2.86
N PRO A 242 -10.67 10.50 3.18
CA PRO A 242 -9.58 9.74 2.56
C PRO A 242 -9.59 9.84 1.04
N GLY A 243 -8.41 9.96 0.42
CA GLY A 243 -8.30 10.10 -1.03
C GLY A 243 -8.62 11.48 -1.61
N SER A 244 -9.09 12.46 -0.82
CA SER A 244 -9.24 13.84 -1.34
C SER A 244 -7.92 14.61 -1.38
N SER A 245 -7.90 15.79 -2.02
CA SER A 245 -6.75 16.68 -2.02
C SER A 245 -6.30 17.06 -0.59
N ARG A 246 -5.02 17.36 -0.43
CA ARG A 246 -4.35 17.64 0.85
C ARG A 246 -3.49 18.89 0.75
N GLU A 247 -3.51 19.66 1.84
CA GLU A 247 -2.60 20.79 2.04
C GLU A 247 -2.05 20.72 3.47
N TYR A 248 -0.73 20.61 3.55
CA TYR A 248 0.05 20.50 4.77
C TYR A 248 0.80 21.81 4.96
N ASP A 249 0.33 22.65 5.87
CA ASP A 249 1.04 23.85 6.30
C ASP A 249 1.91 23.52 7.51
N PHE A 250 3.18 23.23 7.25
CA PHE A 250 4.13 22.83 8.29
C PHE A 250 4.42 23.95 9.30
N THR A 251 4.09 25.21 9.01
CA THR A 251 4.23 26.32 9.96
C THR A 251 3.20 26.27 11.08
N ASN A 252 2.08 25.57 10.85
CA ASN A 252 0.96 25.44 11.77
C ASN A 252 0.78 24.01 12.32
N MET A 253 1.57 23.04 11.84
CA MET A 253 1.53 21.66 12.31
C MET A 253 2.42 21.44 13.52
N LYS A 254 1.93 20.64 14.47
CA LYS A 254 2.67 20.22 15.67
C LYS A 254 3.15 18.77 15.61
N VAL A 255 2.51 17.97 14.78
CA VAL A 255 2.78 16.54 14.56
C VAL A 255 2.43 16.21 13.11
N LEU A 256 3.15 15.27 12.51
CA LEU A 256 2.76 14.68 11.22
C LEU A 256 1.58 13.71 11.43
N GLY A 257 0.66 13.65 10.47
CA GLY A 257 -0.44 12.70 10.48
C GLY A 257 -0.02 11.28 10.10
N ASP A 258 -0.87 10.29 10.36
CA ASP A 258 -0.59 8.86 10.12
C ASP A 258 -0.46 8.48 8.64
N GLU A 259 -0.86 9.36 7.72
CA GLU A 259 -0.68 9.11 6.28
C GLU A 259 0.76 9.32 5.81
N PHE A 260 1.58 10.01 6.61
CA PHE A 260 2.97 10.24 6.27
C PHE A 260 3.77 8.94 6.39
N LEU A 261 4.54 8.69 5.35
CA LEU A 261 5.36 7.51 5.19
C LEU A 261 6.83 7.89 5.22
N PHE A 262 7.60 6.98 5.79
CA PHE A 262 9.05 6.97 5.76
C PHE A 262 9.49 5.68 5.07
N LEU A 263 10.69 5.68 4.49
CA LEU A 263 11.29 4.45 3.97
C LEU A 263 12.03 3.75 5.11
N ARG A 264 11.55 2.56 5.48
CA ARG A 264 12.13 1.70 6.55
C ARG A 264 11.97 2.35 7.93
N ASN A 265 12.99 2.25 8.79
CA ASN A 265 12.99 2.78 10.15
C ASN A 265 13.63 4.18 10.14
N PRO A 266 12.85 5.27 10.29
CA PRO A 266 13.39 6.62 10.31
C PRO A 266 14.27 6.84 11.54
N GLU A 267 15.36 7.58 11.37
CA GLU A 267 16.15 8.12 12.48
C GLU A 267 15.27 9.04 13.34
N GLU A 268 15.42 8.98 14.67
CA GLU A 268 14.58 9.76 15.60
C GLU A 268 14.65 11.28 15.33
N ASN A 269 15.79 11.76 14.83
CA ASN A 269 16.04 13.17 14.51
C ASN A 269 15.88 13.50 13.02
N MET A 270 15.25 12.65 12.21
CA MET A 270 15.07 12.88 10.78
C MET A 270 14.41 14.23 10.46
N TYR A 271 13.45 14.67 11.30
CA TYR A 271 12.78 15.94 11.10
C TYR A 271 12.44 16.65 12.41
N GLN A 272 12.19 17.95 12.29
CA GLN A 272 11.65 18.79 13.37
C GLN A 272 10.62 19.77 12.82
N LEU A 273 9.41 19.78 13.37
CA LEU A 273 8.41 20.82 13.11
C LEU A 273 8.69 22.07 13.96
N THR A 274 8.65 23.24 13.34
CA THR A 274 8.86 24.54 13.98
C THR A 274 7.82 25.55 13.47
N GLU A 275 7.69 26.70 14.15
CA GLU A 275 6.81 27.80 13.68
C GLU A 275 7.20 28.35 12.28
N LYS A 276 8.39 28.01 11.77
CA LYS A 276 8.85 28.41 10.43
C LYS A 276 8.58 27.37 9.35
N GLY A 277 8.23 26.13 9.73
CA GLY A 277 8.09 24.98 8.83
C GLY A 277 8.75 23.71 9.38
N LEU A 278 8.83 22.70 8.53
CA LEU A 278 9.47 21.41 8.77
C LEU A 278 10.95 21.49 8.37
N ASN A 279 11.83 21.28 9.34
CA ASN A 279 13.26 21.08 9.13
C ASN A 279 13.51 19.59 8.88
N LEU A 280 13.86 19.21 7.66
CA LEU A 280 14.22 17.85 7.28
C LEU A 280 15.74 17.73 7.31
N HIS A 281 16.28 16.97 8.25
CA HIS A 281 17.72 16.84 8.45
C HIS A 281 18.36 16.13 7.26
N PHE A 282 19.53 16.60 6.83
CA PHE A 282 20.25 15.94 5.75
C PHE A 282 20.71 14.54 6.18
N SER A 283 20.71 13.62 5.23
CA SER A 283 21.24 12.26 5.41
C SER A 283 22.23 11.94 4.28
N PRO A 284 23.30 11.20 4.54
CA PRO A 284 24.16 10.66 3.50
C PRO A 284 23.50 9.52 2.72
N VAL A 285 22.39 8.98 3.24
CA VAL A 285 21.58 7.97 2.56
C VAL A 285 20.72 8.65 1.51
N THR A 286 20.94 8.31 0.25
CA THR A 286 20.13 8.78 -0.87
C THR A 286 18.87 7.92 -1.01
N LEU A 287 17.99 8.29 -1.93
CA LEU A 287 16.81 7.48 -2.27
C LEU A 287 17.18 6.15 -2.95
N LYS A 288 18.45 5.92 -3.32
CA LYS A 288 18.92 4.74 -4.05
C LYS A 288 19.45 3.61 -3.18
N GLU A 289 19.58 3.83 -1.88
CA GLU A 289 20.07 2.80 -0.96
C GLU A 289 18.92 2.07 -0.27
N LYS A 290 19.15 0.80 0.06
CA LYS A 290 18.23 0.02 0.88
C LYS A 290 18.34 0.35 2.38
N ALA A 291 18.34 1.65 2.72
CA ALA A 291 18.45 2.20 4.08
C ALA A 291 17.35 3.25 4.35
N SER A 292 17.44 4.06 5.41
CA SER A 292 16.43 5.09 5.72
C SER A 292 16.91 6.48 5.27
N PRO A 293 16.58 6.93 4.04
CA PRO A 293 16.84 8.30 3.61
C PRO A 293 15.96 9.29 4.38
N SER A 294 16.38 10.56 4.42
CA SER A 294 15.52 11.65 4.89
C SER A 294 14.45 11.95 3.84
N TYR A 295 13.36 11.20 3.91
CA TYR A 295 12.24 11.24 2.98
C TYR A 295 10.93 11.10 3.75
N ILE A 296 10.01 12.05 3.52
CA ILE A 296 8.69 12.11 4.13
C ILE A 296 7.67 12.27 3.02
N ALA A 297 6.76 11.31 2.90
CA ALA A 297 5.89 11.21 1.74
C ALA A 297 4.48 10.75 2.07
N ILE A 298 3.60 10.83 1.09
CA ILE A 298 2.28 10.21 1.09
C ILE A 298 2.14 9.29 -0.12
N ARG A 299 1.11 8.45 -0.16
CA ARG A 299 0.85 7.57 -1.32
C ARG A 299 0.31 8.37 -2.50
N GLN A 300 0.69 8.01 -3.73
CA GLN A 300 -0.04 8.43 -4.92
C GLN A 300 -1.40 7.71 -4.94
N GLN A 301 -2.49 8.47 -4.99
CA GLN A 301 -3.88 7.98 -4.92
C GLN A 301 -4.70 8.27 -6.18
N HIS A 302 -4.14 8.97 -7.17
CA HIS A 302 -4.81 9.29 -8.43
C HIS A 302 -3.89 9.10 -9.63
N HIS A 303 -4.49 8.78 -10.77
CA HIS A 303 -3.83 8.83 -12.07
C HIS A 303 -3.44 10.24 -12.49
N ARG A 304 -4.25 11.23 -12.09
CA ARG A 304 -3.96 12.64 -12.31
C ARG A 304 -3.79 13.32 -10.97
N CYS A 305 -2.59 13.77 -10.67
CA CYS A 305 -2.32 14.47 -9.43
C CYS A 305 -1.22 15.50 -9.57
N LYS A 306 -1.14 16.43 -8.63
CA LYS A 306 -0.06 17.40 -8.52
C LYS A 306 0.46 17.43 -7.09
N VAL A 307 1.76 17.22 -6.93
CA VAL A 307 2.46 17.35 -5.65
C VAL A 307 3.25 18.64 -5.69
N GLU A 308 3.12 19.49 -4.66
CA GLU A 308 3.91 20.71 -4.54
C GLU A 308 4.51 20.86 -3.17
N ALA A 309 5.71 21.43 -3.07
CA ALA A 309 6.31 21.79 -1.78
C ALA A 309 7.03 23.14 -1.85
N CYS A 310 6.88 23.93 -0.79
CA CYS A 310 7.56 25.21 -0.63
C CYS A 310 8.89 25.00 0.11
N LEU A 311 10.01 25.14 -0.59
CA LEU A 311 11.38 24.91 -0.10
C LEU A 311 12.11 26.24 0.14
N LYS A 312 12.79 26.34 1.29
CA LYS A 312 13.84 27.34 1.52
C LYS A 312 15.15 26.88 0.92
N THR A 313 15.81 27.76 0.17
CA THR A 313 17.04 27.43 -0.56
C THR A 313 18.32 27.85 0.19
N ASP A 314 18.18 28.59 1.30
CA ASP A 314 19.32 28.98 2.14
C ASP A 314 20.07 27.73 2.66
N GLY A 315 21.39 27.65 2.42
CA GLY A 315 22.24 26.56 2.90
C GLY A 315 22.29 25.32 1.99
N LEU A 316 21.58 25.32 0.86
CA LEU A 316 21.72 24.29 -0.16
C LEU A 316 23.00 24.52 -0.99
N THR A 317 23.71 23.44 -1.28
CA THR A 317 24.97 23.41 -2.04
C THR A 317 24.92 22.27 -3.06
N SER A 318 25.99 22.05 -3.81
CA SER A 318 26.10 20.88 -4.68
C SER A 318 26.10 19.57 -3.87
N ALA A 319 26.64 19.60 -2.66
CA ALA A 319 26.64 18.47 -1.74
C ALA A 319 25.33 18.35 -0.95
N ARG A 320 24.68 19.47 -0.59
CA ARG A 320 23.42 19.50 0.17
C ARG A 320 22.24 19.89 -0.70
N ARG A 321 21.43 18.89 -1.07
CA ARG A 321 20.29 19.06 -1.96
C ARG A 321 18.99 18.70 -1.25
N ALA A 322 17.91 19.36 -1.66
CA ALA A 322 16.57 19.03 -1.18
C ALA A 322 15.53 19.31 -2.26
N GLY A 323 14.40 18.62 -2.16
CA GLY A 323 13.30 18.86 -3.08
C GLY A 323 12.16 17.89 -2.89
N ILE A 324 11.49 17.53 -3.99
CA ILE A 324 10.38 16.57 -3.99
C ILE A 324 10.67 15.41 -4.93
N ALA A 325 10.15 14.24 -4.58
CA ALA A 325 10.31 13.02 -5.35
C ALA A 325 8.99 12.24 -5.43
N VAL A 326 8.81 11.55 -6.54
CA VAL A 326 7.88 10.43 -6.72
C VAL A 326 8.71 9.15 -6.74
N VAL A 327 8.55 8.30 -5.76
CA VAL A 327 9.40 7.12 -5.51
C VAL A 327 8.58 5.86 -5.60
N GLN A 328 8.98 4.96 -6.50
CA GLN A 328 8.45 3.59 -6.58
C GLN A 328 9.35 2.60 -5.82
N SER A 329 10.65 2.69 -6.02
CA SER A 329 11.65 1.90 -5.29
C SER A 329 13.00 2.62 -5.28
N ASP A 330 14.01 2.01 -4.65
CA ASP A 330 15.39 2.51 -4.66
C ASP A 330 16.01 2.59 -6.07
N GLU A 331 15.42 1.91 -7.06
CA GLU A 331 15.91 1.91 -8.43
C GLU A 331 15.06 2.77 -9.39
N TYR A 332 13.87 3.21 -8.98
CA TYR A 332 12.90 3.88 -9.85
C TYR A 332 12.22 5.06 -9.14
N GLN A 333 12.53 6.26 -9.61
CA GLN A 333 12.07 7.52 -9.01
C GLN A 333 12.14 8.67 -10.02
N LEU A 334 11.24 9.64 -9.88
CA LEU A 334 11.31 10.94 -10.54
C LEU A 334 11.45 12.00 -9.46
N ARG A 335 12.47 12.85 -9.53
CA ARG A 335 12.71 13.88 -8.51
C ARG A 335 13.10 15.21 -9.12
N VAL A 336 12.78 16.28 -8.41
CA VAL A 336 13.34 17.61 -8.64
C VAL A 336 14.04 18.06 -7.37
N GLU A 337 15.30 18.44 -7.51
CA GLU A 337 16.17 18.77 -6.39
C GLU A 337 16.88 20.10 -6.62
N VAL A 338 17.01 20.88 -5.56
CA VAL A 338 17.70 22.16 -5.56
C VAL A 338 19.02 22.02 -4.82
N GLY A 339 20.11 22.45 -5.47
CA GLY A 339 21.45 22.55 -4.90
C GLY A 339 22.28 23.55 -5.69
N ASP A 340 23.14 24.31 -5.01
CA ASP A 340 24.03 25.30 -5.64
C ASP A 340 23.31 26.26 -6.62
N SER A 341 22.19 26.85 -6.17
CA SER A 341 21.36 27.77 -6.98
C SER A 341 20.86 27.17 -8.30
N LYS A 342 20.70 25.85 -8.36
CA LYS A 342 20.21 25.12 -9.53
C LYS A 342 19.16 24.11 -9.12
N ALA A 343 18.09 24.01 -9.90
CA ALA A 343 17.08 22.98 -9.82
C ALA A 343 17.33 21.96 -10.93
N ASP A 344 17.50 20.69 -10.58
CA ASP A 344 17.71 19.58 -11.51
C ASP A 344 16.55 18.59 -11.42
N VAL A 345 16.00 18.19 -12.56
CA VAL A 345 15.00 17.12 -12.68
C VAL A 345 15.71 15.84 -13.05
N ILE A 346 15.63 14.83 -12.18
CA ILE A 346 16.28 13.55 -12.36
C ILE A 346 15.24 12.44 -12.48
N LEU A 347 15.28 11.71 -13.60
CA LEU A 347 14.62 10.42 -13.75
C LEU A 347 15.63 9.32 -13.44
N CYS A 348 15.33 8.49 -12.45
CA CYS A 348 16.13 7.31 -12.11
C CYS A 348 15.42 6.07 -12.63
N GLU A 349 16.12 5.29 -13.46
CA GLU A 349 15.63 4.00 -13.93
C GLU A 349 16.73 2.97 -13.72
N LYS A 350 16.39 1.84 -13.09
CA LYS A 350 17.37 0.78 -12.76
C LYS A 350 18.57 1.31 -11.97
N GLY A 351 18.32 2.28 -11.08
CA GLY A 351 19.33 2.95 -10.27
C GLY A 351 20.24 3.93 -11.05
N MET A 352 20.00 4.14 -12.35
CA MET A 352 20.76 5.09 -13.17
C MET A 352 20.03 6.42 -13.25
N ASP A 353 20.72 7.49 -12.86
CA ASP A 353 20.18 8.84 -12.87
C ASP A 353 20.40 9.51 -14.23
N GLN A 354 19.33 10.08 -14.79
CA GLN A 354 19.36 10.93 -15.97
C GLN A 354 18.77 12.30 -15.63
N CYS A 355 19.54 13.36 -15.83
CA CYS A 355 19.04 14.74 -15.79
C CYS A 355 18.21 15.02 -17.05
N VAL A 356 16.92 15.29 -16.87
CA VAL A 356 15.96 15.52 -17.97
C VAL A 356 15.49 16.97 -18.07
N GLY A 357 15.94 17.83 -17.15
CA GLY A 357 15.58 19.24 -17.14
C GLY A 357 16.33 19.99 -16.03
N SER A 358 16.60 21.28 -16.23
CA SER A 358 17.20 22.10 -15.18
C SER A 358 16.93 23.59 -15.37
N ALA A 359 17.01 24.36 -14.27
CA ALA A 359 16.98 25.81 -14.30
C ALA A 359 17.78 26.43 -13.16
N VAL A 360 18.14 27.71 -13.30
CA VAL A 360 18.77 28.50 -12.24
C VAL A 360 17.72 28.94 -11.22
N VAL A 361 18.08 28.83 -9.95
CA VAL A 361 17.32 29.26 -8.78
C VAL A 361 17.98 30.50 -8.18
N GLU A 362 17.32 31.65 -8.30
CA GLU A 362 17.84 32.93 -7.77
C GLU A 362 17.25 33.30 -6.42
N ASP A 363 16.08 32.74 -6.10
CA ASP A 363 15.30 33.11 -4.93
C ASP A 363 15.60 32.22 -3.74
N LYS A 364 15.41 32.80 -2.55
CA LYS A 364 15.59 32.13 -1.25
C LYS A 364 14.46 31.16 -0.90
N GLU A 365 13.41 31.16 -1.69
CA GLU A 365 12.20 30.37 -1.49
C GLU A 365 11.62 30.03 -2.86
N VAL A 366 11.34 28.75 -3.09
CA VAL A 366 10.75 28.26 -4.33
C VAL A 366 9.66 27.24 -4.02
N VAL A 367 8.65 27.17 -4.89
CA VAL A 367 7.68 26.08 -4.90
C VAL A 367 8.08 25.10 -5.99
N LEU A 368 8.37 23.86 -5.63
CA LEU A 368 8.62 22.77 -6.57
C LEU A 368 7.32 22.03 -6.83
N SER A 369 7.14 21.52 -8.04
CA SER A 369 5.94 20.77 -8.42
C SER A 369 6.25 19.57 -9.33
N ILE A 370 5.54 18.47 -9.10
CA ILE A 370 5.45 17.32 -10.02
C ILE A 370 3.96 17.09 -10.29
N ALA A 371 3.53 17.35 -11.52
CA ALA A 371 2.18 17.09 -12.00
C ALA A 371 2.18 15.81 -12.85
N ILE A 372 1.46 14.78 -12.42
CA ILE A 372 1.27 13.53 -13.13
C ILE A 372 -0.06 13.58 -13.90
N ASP A 373 -0.02 13.25 -15.19
CA ASP A 373 -1.18 12.96 -16.01
C ASP A 373 -1.04 11.52 -16.57
N GLU A 374 -1.68 10.59 -15.86
CA GLU A 374 -1.62 9.15 -16.09
C GLU A 374 -0.19 8.59 -16.04
N LEU A 375 0.49 8.49 -17.19
CA LEU A 375 1.83 7.91 -17.33
C LEU A 375 2.90 8.93 -17.71
N LYS A 376 2.55 10.22 -17.66
CA LYS A 376 3.46 11.32 -17.94
C LYS A 376 3.54 12.28 -16.78
N ALA A 377 4.69 12.91 -16.61
CA ALA A 377 4.91 13.94 -15.61
C ALA A 377 5.39 15.25 -16.24
N THR A 378 4.90 16.36 -15.69
CA THR A 378 5.44 17.70 -15.90
C THR A 378 6.02 18.19 -14.58
N VAL A 379 7.26 18.63 -14.61
CA VAL A 379 8.01 19.06 -13.43
C VAL A 379 8.28 20.55 -13.54
N GLY A 380 7.90 21.30 -12.52
CA GLY A 380 7.96 22.75 -12.53
C GLY A 380 8.50 23.35 -11.25
N MET A 381 8.91 24.62 -11.35
CA MET A 381 9.31 25.44 -10.23
C MET A 381 8.69 26.83 -10.34
N LYS A 382 8.27 27.39 -9.21
CA LYS A 382 7.81 28.76 -9.11
C LYS A 382 8.65 29.53 -8.10
N ASP A 383 9.21 30.65 -8.54
CA ASP A 383 9.91 31.63 -7.71
C ASP A 383 9.06 32.92 -7.60
N SER A 384 9.57 33.98 -6.95
CA SER A 384 8.84 35.24 -6.77
C SER A 384 8.61 36.02 -8.07
N LYS A 385 9.33 35.69 -9.14
CA LYS A 385 9.33 36.42 -10.42
C LYS A 385 8.61 35.65 -11.53
N ARG A 386 8.65 34.31 -11.50
CA ARG A 386 8.23 33.46 -12.62
C ARG A 386 7.84 32.05 -12.19
N GLU A 387 7.09 31.41 -13.07
CA GLU A 387 6.82 29.97 -13.08
C GLU A 387 7.55 29.35 -14.28
N ILE A 388 8.26 28.25 -14.05
CA ILE A 388 9.16 27.61 -15.00
C ILE A 388 8.79 26.13 -15.09
N ILE A 389 8.55 25.66 -16.30
CA ILE A 389 8.52 24.23 -16.59
C ILE A 389 9.97 23.78 -16.78
N LEU A 390 10.42 22.88 -15.91
CA LEU A 390 11.78 22.33 -15.93
C LEU A 390 11.90 21.14 -16.88
N ALA A 391 10.86 20.31 -16.90
CA ALA A 391 10.71 19.18 -17.82
C ALA A 391 9.22 18.94 -18.09
N GLU A 392 8.87 18.60 -19.33
CA GLU A 392 7.52 18.28 -19.77
C GLU A 392 7.49 16.89 -20.42
N ASP A 393 6.31 16.26 -20.43
CA ASP A 393 6.09 14.95 -21.07
C ASP A 393 7.08 13.85 -20.62
N VAL A 394 7.58 13.90 -19.37
CA VAL A 394 8.49 12.89 -18.83
C VAL A 394 7.73 11.57 -18.71
N ASP A 395 8.17 10.54 -19.43
CA ASP A 395 7.58 9.20 -19.35
C ASP A 395 7.90 8.55 -18.01
N ILE A 396 6.87 8.25 -17.22
CA ILE A 396 6.99 7.62 -15.90
C ILE A 396 6.52 6.16 -15.90
N ARG A 397 6.35 5.51 -17.06
CA ARG A 397 6.02 4.07 -17.13
C ARG A 397 7.03 3.21 -16.36
N ALA A 398 8.28 3.65 -16.28
CA ALA A 398 9.31 2.97 -15.51
C ALA A 398 9.00 2.86 -14.01
N LEU A 399 8.20 3.78 -13.46
CA LEU A 399 7.77 3.78 -12.06
C LEU A 399 6.57 2.85 -11.80
N SER A 400 6.08 2.13 -12.81
CA SER A 400 5.00 1.15 -12.63
C SER A 400 5.49 -0.16 -12.02
N THR A 401 4.60 -0.89 -11.35
CA THR A 401 4.89 -2.24 -10.83
C THR A 401 5.32 -3.21 -11.95
N GLU A 402 4.79 -3.08 -13.16
CA GLU A 402 5.13 -3.94 -14.29
C GLU A 402 6.57 -3.77 -14.78
N VAL A 403 7.20 -2.62 -14.50
CA VAL A 403 8.61 -2.35 -14.85
C VAL A 403 9.52 -2.44 -13.64
N ALA A 404 9.16 -1.78 -12.54
CA ALA A 404 9.97 -1.72 -11.32
C ALA A 404 9.90 -3.02 -10.49
N GLY A 405 8.87 -3.83 -10.69
CA GLY A 405 8.60 -5.03 -9.88
C GLY A 405 8.11 -4.71 -8.46
N GLY A 406 8.09 -5.74 -7.63
CA GLY A 406 7.66 -5.64 -6.23
C GLY A 406 6.13 -5.57 -6.06
N PHE A 407 5.71 -5.06 -4.91
CA PHE A 407 4.31 -5.15 -4.43
C PHE A 407 3.74 -3.81 -3.97
N VAL A 408 4.39 -2.69 -4.31
CA VAL A 408 4.08 -1.35 -3.85
C VAL A 408 3.63 -0.45 -5.00
N GLY A 409 3.03 0.69 -4.64
CA GLY A 409 2.79 1.82 -5.54
C GLY A 409 3.65 3.02 -5.17
N CYS A 410 3.62 4.03 -6.03
CA CYS A 410 4.40 5.24 -5.90
C CYS A 410 3.99 6.02 -4.65
N THR A 411 5.00 6.59 -4.00
CA THR A 411 4.83 7.62 -2.98
C THR A 411 5.32 8.95 -3.54
N ALA A 412 4.81 10.07 -3.02
CA ALA A 412 5.26 11.39 -3.39
C ALA A 412 5.47 12.26 -2.14
N GLY A 413 6.61 12.94 -2.07
CA GLY A 413 7.01 13.61 -0.85
C GLY A 413 8.24 14.48 -0.96
N ILE A 414 8.64 15.03 0.18
CA ILE A 414 9.83 15.86 0.35
C ILE A 414 11.03 15.00 0.73
N TYR A 415 12.23 15.37 0.27
CA TYR A 415 13.47 14.72 0.68
C TYR A 415 14.64 15.70 0.82
N ALA A 416 15.64 15.30 1.59
CA ALA A 416 16.89 16.02 1.78
C ALA A 416 18.08 15.05 1.79
N VAL A 417 19.16 15.39 1.09
CA VAL A 417 20.35 14.55 0.97
C VAL A 417 21.63 15.38 1.09
N ALA A 418 22.64 14.82 1.73
CA ALA A 418 23.99 15.37 1.78
C ALA A 418 25.00 14.36 1.27
N GLU A 419 25.64 14.61 0.13
CA GLU A 419 26.74 13.77 -0.36
C GLU A 419 28.04 14.06 0.42
N GLY A 420 28.71 13.01 0.90
CA GLY A 420 29.97 13.11 1.65
C GLY A 420 29.80 13.15 3.17
N GLU A 421 30.84 13.61 3.89
CA GLU A 421 30.85 13.62 5.37
C GLU A 421 30.03 14.77 6.00
N GLU A 422 29.50 15.71 5.20
CA GLU A 422 28.80 16.91 5.68
C GLU A 422 27.26 16.75 5.76
N ALA A 423 26.78 15.79 6.54
CA ALA A 423 25.34 15.58 6.76
C ALA A 423 24.70 16.53 7.80
N ASP A 424 25.47 17.45 8.39
CA ASP A 424 24.94 18.40 9.37
C ASP A 424 23.95 19.41 8.76
N GLY A 425 22.91 19.75 9.51
CA GLY A 425 21.91 20.75 9.13
C GLY A 425 20.64 20.15 8.54
N TYR A 426 19.82 21.01 7.93
CA TYR A 426 18.50 20.64 7.44
C TYR A 426 18.11 21.47 6.21
N ALA A 427 17.18 20.94 5.42
CA ALA A 427 16.39 21.69 4.46
C ALA A 427 15.04 22.06 5.10
N MET A 428 14.58 23.30 4.92
CA MET A 428 13.33 23.77 5.51
C MET A 428 12.21 23.81 4.46
N PHE A 429 11.12 23.10 4.74
CA PHE A 429 9.90 23.09 3.94
C PHE A 429 8.78 23.81 4.71
N LYS A 430 8.12 24.78 4.08
CA LYS A 430 6.96 25.47 4.68
C LYS A 430 5.67 24.72 4.48
N SER A 431 5.53 24.04 3.35
CA SER A 431 4.31 23.30 3.02
C SER A 431 4.58 22.15 2.08
N LEU A 432 3.63 21.21 2.05
CA LEU A 432 3.46 20.15 1.06
C LEU A 432 1.98 20.15 0.65
N SER A 433 1.66 19.95 -0.62
CA SER A 433 0.29 19.74 -1.08
C SER A 433 0.21 18.58 -2.05
N TYR A 434 -0.96 17.98 -2.11
CA TYR A 434 -1.33 16.92 -3.04
C TYR A 434 -2.72 17.19 -3.58
N GLU A 435 -2.83 17.57 -4.84
CA GLU A 435 -4.10 17.77 -5.52
C GLU A 435 -4.41 16.54 -6.36
N GLY A 436 -5.51 15.86 -6.06
CA GLY A 436 -6.03 14.75 -6.86
C GLY A 436 -7.10 15.22 -7.84
N ARG A 437 -7.11 14.65 -9.05
CA ARG A 437 -8.21 14.83 -10.02
C ARG A 437 -8.66 13.47 -10.52
N GLU A 438 -9.91 13.12 -10.25
CA GLU A 438 -10.55 12.02 -10.96
C GLU A 438 -10.84 12.48 -12.40
N GLY A 439 -10.55 11.61 -13.38
CA GLY A 439 -10.91 11.89 -14.77
C GLY A 439 -12.41 12.05 -14.90
N LYS A 440 -12.85 12.99 -15.73
CA LYS A 440 -14.22 12.97 -16.27
C LYS A 440 -14.34 11.92 -17.35
#